data_AF-A9GFU5-F1
#
_entry.id   AF-A9GFU5-F1
#
_cell.length_a   1.000
_cell.length_b   1.000
_cell.length_c   1.000
_cell.angle_alpha   90.00
_cell.angle_beta   90.00
_cell.angle_gamma   90.00
#
_symmetry.space_group_name_H-M   'P 1'
#
loop_
_entity.id
_entity.type
_entity.pdbx_description
1 polymer ?
#
loop_
_entity_poly.entity_id
_entity_poly.type
_entity_poly.pdbx_seq_one_letter_code
_entity_poly.pdbx_strand_id
1 'polypeptide(L)'
;MRFIDLHQVSATDLRTSRRGLATLAALAALLLSACAGDDGNSLSGASEGGAGGPDATGGTGGAGSQSSVNSGSGAGTGAGSQASTGADSGSSSASGSGGAGVGGGPDDHPAYDHCVSGYMPHPSDSDPNMKDGPAEFYPPGNNSPDIVDTTVQPQVLDWMYENRWQDAHVEWHAIRACNFGGAGSKVGICKFKQLVPKDQNCQSAGDGYQFLVFHRHMIQALKQLWPKHSEQFEGFTKFPTKAEDVPPQWRSAWKNWDAAALEAGKIGDEIDKPENLARFKDEGELGFWLQCNVGQKLAGATNMPWVGLHFVLHAKWARPGNTTHGVNNTNANIDNYMFWKLHGWIDNVWEKYRRAKGMLPTDQKLKDDLVAQCREMDTEIKIIKENLDPEDVRDPNAPLPDESGYFHEKVRPIFESATNLCSGCHAESGPNAGLSLGGRLSSREIVDGLVNVASRGGGQFKLVVPGDPDHSWLYLKASDKAGAAGCQQSSTAQCISGVMPPSTGGPTVSPAQLEILRKWIADGAPGPT
;
A
#
# COMPACT_ATOMS: atom_id res chain seq x y z
N MET A 1 -37.27 -24.36 63.54
CA MET A 1 -38.57 -25.08 63.49
C MET A 1 -39.18 -24.81 62.13
N ARG A 2 -39.62 -25.87 61.43
CA ARG A 2 -40.17 -25.96 60.05
C ARG A 2 -39.15 -26.15 58.91
N PHE A 3 -39.00 -27.42 58.55
CA PHE A 3 -38.69 -27.96 57.22
C PHE A 3 -39.84 -27.67 56.24
N ILE A 4 -39.52 -27.35 54.97
CA ILE A 4 -40.34 -27.69 53.79
C ILE A 4 -39.41 -28.06 52.61
N ASP A 5 -39.85 -29.09 51.90
CA ASP A 5 -39.27 -29.90 50.83
C ASP A 5 -38.66 -29.20 49.62
N LEU A 6 -37.60 -29.85 49.10
CA LEU A 6 -37.10 -29.76 47.73
C LEU A 6 -37.59 -30.97 46.95
N HIS A 7 -38.43 -30.76 45.93
CA HIS A 7 -38.55 -31.70 44.81
C HIS A 7 -38.85 -30.97 43.50
N GLN A 8 -38.18 -31.48 42.45
CA GLN A 8 -38.44 -31.34 41.01
C GLN A 8 -37.88 -30.11 40.29
N VAL A 9 -36.68 -30.28 39.71
CA VAL A 9 -36.28 -29.59 38.48
C VAL A 9 -36.40 -30.60 37.32
N SER A 10 -37.27 -30.26 36.38
CA SER A 10 -37.55 -30.98 35.14
C SER A 10 -36.41 -30.81 34.12
N ALA A 11 -36.13 -31.88 33.38
CA ALA A 11 -35.14 -31.95 32.32
C ALA A 11 -35.63 -31.26 31.04
N THR A 12 -35.49 -29.93 30.97
CA THR A 12 -35.68 -29.16 29.73
C THR A 12 -34.87 -27.87 29.76
N ASP A 13 -33.53 -27.96 29.73
CA ASP A 13 -32.72 -26.78 29.34
C ASP A 13 -31.28 -27.10 28.88
N LEU A 14 -31.13 -27.97 27.88
CA LEU A 14 -29.81 -28.32 27.29
C LEU A 14 -29.56 -27.74 25.89
N ARG A 15 -30.43 -26.87 25.37
CA ARG A 15 -30.25 -26.24 24.04
C ARG A 15 -29.72 -24.80 24.08
N THR A 16 -29.78 -24.15 25.24
CA THR A 16 -29.42 -22.72 25.38
C THR A 16 -27.93 -22.52 25.72
N SER A 17 -27.23 -23.56 26.16
CA SER A 17 -25.80 -23.52 26.53
C SER A 17 -24.82 -23.66 25.35
N ARG A 18 -25.22 -24.28 24.23
CA ARG A 18 -24.33 -24.48 23.07
C ARG A 18 -24.07 -23.22 22.22
N ARG A 19 -24.96 -22.23 22.26
CA ARG A 19 -24.74 -20.95 21.56
C ARG A 19 -23.73 -20.06 22.28
N GLY A 20 -23.72 -20.03 23.61
CA GLY A 20 -22.75 -19.25 24.38
C GLY A 20 -21.31 -19.78 24.30
N LEU A 21 -21.13 -21.10 24.24
CA LEU A 21 -19.81 -21.73 24.11
C LEU A 21 -19.17 -21.57 22.72
N ALA A 22 -19.96 -21.50 21.65
CA ALA A 22 -19.44 -21.27 20.30
C ALA A 22 -18.95 -19.82 20.10
N THR A 23 -19.62 -18.84 20.72
CA THR A 23 -19.22 -17.42 20.66
C THR A 23 -17.96 -17.13 21.49
N LEU A 24 -17.80 -17.80 22.64
CA LEU A 24 -16.59 -17.72 23.46
C LEU A 24 -15.39 -18.43 22.83
N ALA A 25 -15.59 -19.54 22.12
CA ALA A 25 -14.52 -20.20 21.35
C ALA A 25 -14.06 -19.38 20.14
N ALA A 26 -14.96 -18.62 19.50
CA ALA A 26 -14.62 -17.71 18.39
C ALA A 26 -13.80 -16.49 18.85
N LEU A 27 -14.09 -15.93 20.04
CA LEU A 27 -13.27 -14.88 20.66
C LEU A 27 -11.90 -15.41 21.13
N ALA A 28 -11.84 -16.65 21.61
CA ALA A 28 -10.58 -17.28 22.00
C ALA A 28 -9.70 -17.60 20.78
N ALA A 29 -10.24 -17.97 19.62
CA ALA A 29 -9.46 -18.18 18.39
C ALA A 29 -8.82 -16.89 17.83
N LEU A 30 -9.47 -15.74 18.03
CA LEU A 30 -8.92 -14.41 17.73
C LEU A 30 -7.74 -14.02 18.65
N LEU A 31 -7.65 -14.59 19.86
CA LEU A 31 -6.58 -14.32 20.83
C LEU A 31 -5.51 -15.43 20.89
N LEU A 32 -5.85 -16.69 20.57
CA LEU A 32 -4.96 -17.85 20.70
C LEU A 32 -4.08 -18.09 19.48
N SER A 33 -4.38 -17.51 18.31
CA SER A 33 -3.43 -17.57 17.18
C SER A 33 -2.26 -16.59 17.32
N ALA A 34 -2.26 -15.75 18.36
CA ALA A 34 -1.20 -14.79 18.69
C ALA A 34 -0.39 -15.17 19.94
N CYS A 35 -0.69 -16.29 20.60
CA CYS A 35 -0.02 -16.74 21.82
C CYS A 35 0.02 -18.28 21.89
N ALA A 36 0.92 -18.90 21.13
CA ALA A 36 1.33 -20.29 21.33
C ALA A 36 2.84 -20.41 21.08
N GLY A 37 3.63 -19.86 22.01
CA GLY A 37 5.01 -20.28 22.23
C GLY A 37 4.97 -21.45 23.22
N ASP A 38 5.36 -22.64 22.76
CA ASP A 38 5.47 -23.83 23.59
C ASP A 38 6.61 -23.70 24.60
N ASP A 39 6.27 -23.71 25.89
CA ASP A 39 7.12 -24.23 26.96
C ASP A 39 6.63 -25.66 27.27
N GLY A 40 7.49 -26.67 27.11
CA GLY A 40 7.08 -28.07 27.18
C GLY A 40 8.20 -29.09 27.33
N ASN A 41 9.00 -28.91 28.37
CA ASN A 41 9.94 -29.85 28.99
C ASN A 41 9.53 -31.35 28.90
N SER A 42 10.41 -32.22 28.39
CA SER A 42 10.50 -33.61 28.87
C SER A 42 11.92 -34.18 28.75
N LEU A 43 12.39 -34.62 29.91
CA LEU A 43 13.63 -35.31 30.26
C LEU A 43 13.89 -36.59 29.45
N SER A 44 15.14 -36.81 29.03
CA SER A 44 15.97 -37.96 29.45
C SER A 44 17.34 -38.00 28.76
N GLY A 45 18.42 -38.10 29.57
CA GLY A 45 19.60 -38.94 29.24
C GLY A 45 20.89 -38.25 28.79
N ALA A 46 21.84 -38.10 29.74
CA ALA A 46 23.29 -38.41 29.71
C ALA A 46 24.03 -38.44 28.34
N SER A 47 25.28 -37.97 28.16
CA SER A 47 26.39 -37.65 29.07
C SER A 47 27.60 -37.08 28.27
N GLU A 48 28.55 -36.48 29.00
CA GLU A 48 29.95 -36.14 28.61
C GLU A 48 30.08 -34.95 27.64
N GLY A 49 30.92 -33.93 27.83
CA GLY A 49 32.02 -33.64 28.75
C GLY A 49 32.86 -32.54 28.08
N GLY A 50 33.52 -31.66 28.83
CA GLY A 50 34.57 -30.79 28.28
C GLY A 50 34.56 -29.35 28.78
N ALA A 51 35.40 -29.09 29.78
CA ALA A 51 35.76 -27.77 30.26
C ALA A 51 36.86 -27.12 29.39
N GLY A 52 36.88 -25.78 29.35
CA GLY A 52 38.06 -25.00 28.95
C GLY A 52 37.74 -23.63 28.36
N GLY A 53 37.85 -22.57 29.17
CA GLY A 53 38.17 -21.22 28.66
C GLY A 53 39.71 -21.04 28.57
N PRO A 54 40.26 -19.82 28.58
CA PRO A 54 39.76 -18.52 28.11
C PRO A 54 40.77 -17.80 27.17
N ASP A 55 40.46 -16.55 26.83
CA ASP A 55 41.34 -15.45 26.37
C ASP A 55 42.05 -15.53 25.00
N ALA A 56 41.91 -14.44 24.21
CA ALA A 56 43.02 -13.55 23.83
C ALA A 56 42.65 -12.62 22.64
N THR A 57 42.58 -11.32 22.94
CA THR A 57 43.22 -10.17 22.26
C THR A 57 43.38 -10.13 20.72
N GLY A 58 42.88 -9.03 20.14
CA GLY A 58 43.72 -7.98 19.54
C GLY A 58 44.35 -8.22 18.16
N GLY A 59 44.02 -7.38 17.19
CA GLY A 59 44.73 -7.35 15.90
C GLY A 59 44.27 -6.22 14.98
N THR A 60 44.95 -5.09 15.09
CA THR A 60 44.92 -3.92 14.19
C THR A 60 45.55 -4.19 12.81
N GLY A 61 45.04 -3.49 11.79
CA GLY A 61 45.87 -2.86 10.77
C GLY A 61 45.96 -3.53 9.40
N GLY A 62 45.86 -2.70 8.34
CA GLY A 62 46.33 -3.09 7.01
C GLY A 62 45.67 -2.36 5.84
N ALA A 63 46.14 -1.15 5.55
CA ALA A 63 45.90 -0.47 4.28
C ALA A 63 46.83 -1.00 3.18
N GLY A 64 46.38 -0.93 1.92
CA GLY A 64 47.18 -1.09 0.69
C GLY A 64 46.25 -0.99 -0.52
N SER A 65 46.03 0.18 -1.12
CA SER A 65 46.83 0.82 -2.17
C SER A 65 47.08 -0.03 -3.44
N GLN A 66 46.37 0.37 -4.49
CA GLN A 66 46.78 0.57 -5.89
C GLN A 66 47.61 -0.52 -6.59
N SER A 67 47.06 -1.00 -7.71
CA SER A 67 47.84 -1.18 -8.93
C SER A 67 46.99 -0.90 -10.17
N SER A 68 47.56 -0.04 -11.02
CA SER A 68 47.07 0.42 -12.30
C SER A 68 47.98 -0.11 -13.40
N VAL A 69 47.45 -0.74 -14.44
CA VAL A 69 48.04 -0.86 -15.80
C VAL A 69 46.94 -1.39 -16.73
N ASN A 70 46.85 -1.14 -18.03
CA ASN A 70 47.06 -0.02 -18.95
C ASN A 70 46.60 -0.56 -20.34
N SER A 71 46.15 0.33 -21.21
CA SER A 71 46.20 0.24 -22.69
C SER A 71 45.33 -0.76 -23.47
N GLY A 72 44.57 -0.21 -24.43
CA GLY A 72 44.01 -0.99 -25.55
C GLY A 72 43.06 -0.22 -26.46
N SER A 73 43.49 0.93 -27.00
CA SER A 73 42.77 1.67 -28.05
C SER A 73 42.95 1.03 -29.42
N GLY A 74 41.87 0.89 -30.19
CA GLY A 74 41.89 0.49 -31.60
C GLY A 74 40.65 0.97 -32.36
N ALA A 75 40.84 1.97 -33.21
CA ALA A 75 39.84 2.51 -34.13
C ALA A 75 39.63 1.59 -35.34
N GLY A 76 38.42 1.58 -35.90
CA GLY A 76 38.09 0.92 -37.16
C GLY A 76 36.88 1.55 -37.84
N THR A 77 37.15 2.38 -38.84
CA THR A 77 36.20 2.99 -39.77
C THR A 77 35.87 2.07 -40.94
N GLY A 78 34.60 2.06 -41.38
CA GLY A 78 34.28 2.25 -42.81
C GLY A 78 33.71 1.09 -43.64
N ALA A 79 32.45 1.29 -44.02
CA ALA A 79 31.82 1.05 -45.34
C ALA A 79 31.26 -0.34 -45.71
N GLY A 80 29.98 -0.35 -46.12
CA GLY A 80 29.32 -1.44 -46.84
C GLY A 80 27.79 -1.28 -46.90
N SER A 81 27.31 -0.59 -47.94
CA SER A 81 25.92 -0.20 -48.22
C SER A 81 25.02 -1.31 -48.82
N GLN A 82 23.69 -1.09 -48.74
CA GLN A 82 22.58 -1.42 -49.67
C GLN A 82 21.39 -2.06 -48.93
N ALA A 83 20.10 -1.92 -49.28
CA ALA A 83 19.24 -0.94 -49.95
C ALA A 83 17.84 -1.59 -50.04
N SER A 84 16.75 -0.86 -49.77
CA SER A 84 15.36 -1.02 -50.32
C SER A 84 14.39 -0.20 -49.46
N THR A 85 13.91 0.99 -49.88
CA THR A 85 12.83 1.37 -50.82
C THR A 85 11.40 1.32 -50.25
N GLY A 86 10.73 2.49 -50.28
CA GLY A 86 9.27 2.70 -50.12
C GLY A 86 8.97 3.84 -49.15
N ALA A 87 9.06 5.13 -49.55
CA ALA A 87 7.99 5.99 -50.11
C ALA A 87 6.75 6.16 -49.19
N ASP A 88 6.06 7.30 -49.08
CA ASP A 88 6.25 8.75 -49.23
C ASP A 88 4.87 9.36 -48.83
N SER A 89 4.78 10.69 -48.67
CA SER A 89 3.58 11.52 -48.40
C SER A 89 3.14 11.67 -46.92
N GLY A 90 2.99 12.87 -46.34
CA GLY A 90 3.10 14.21 -46.88
C GLY A 90 3.21 15.27 -45.78
N SER A 91 4.08 16.25 -46.02
CA SER A 91 4.26 17.46 -45.21
C SER A 91 3.17 18.49 -45.52
N SER A 92 2.69 19.20 -44.50
CA SER A 92 2.25 20.58 -44.66
C SER A 92 2.81 21.42 -43.53
N SER A 93 3.90 22.09 -43.84
CA SER A 93 4.49 23.20 -43.10
C SER A 93 3.68 24.47 -43.39
N ALA A 94 3.13 25.09 -42.34
CA ALA A 94 2.65 26.46 -42.38
C ALA A 94 3.47 27.28 -41.38
N SER A 95 4.42 28.01 -41.93
CA SER A 95 5.12 29.12 -41.29
C SER A 95 4.17 30.29 -41.09
N GLY A 96 3.92 30.67 -39.84
CA GLY A 96 3.20 31.88 -39.45
C GLY A 96 3.91 32.56 -38.28
N SER A 97 4.53 33.70 -38.55
CA SER A 97 5.22 34.56 -37.61
C SER A 97 4.24 35.37 -36.75
N GLY A 98 4.59 35.57 -35.48
CA GLY A 98 4.31 36.80 -34.72
C GLY A 98 2.98 36.86 -33.97
N GLY A 99 3.04 36.73 -32.66
CA GLY A 99 1.95 37.07 -31.76
C GLY A 99 2.20 36.59 -30.33
N ALA A 100 2.92 37.40 -29.55
CA ALA A 100 2.97 37.25 -28.11
C ALA A 100 1.56 37.42 -27.53
N GLY A 101 0.91 36.31 -27.23
CA GLY A 101 -0.39 36.26 -26.57
C GLY A 101 -0.29 35.34 -25.37
N VAL A 102 -0.22 35.94 -24.18
CA VAL A 102 -0.40 35.25 -22.90
C VAL A 102 -1.86 34.82 -22.85
N GLY A 103 -2.14 33.64 -23.37
CA GLY A 103 -3.45 33.00 -23.39
C GLY A 103 -3.42 31.76 -22.50
N GLY A 104 -3.19 31.95 -21.20
CA GLY A 104 -3.55 30.93 -20.22
C GLY A 104 -5.06 30.87 -20.14
N GLY A 105 -5.66 29.97 -20.93
CA GLY A 105 -7.03 29.56 -20.70
C GLY A 105 -7.16 28.96 -19.30
N PRO A 106 -8.36 28.94 -18.71
CA PRO A 106 -8.62 28.18 -17.50
C PRO A 106 -8.65 26.70 -17.91
N ASP A 107 -7.49 26.13 -18.16
CA ASP A 107 -7.35 24.69 -18.01
C ASP A 107 -7.55 24.47 -16.51
N ASP A 108 -8.76 24.05 -16.13
CA ASP A 108 -9.01 23.31 -14.91
C ASP A 108 -7.94 22.21 -14.88
N HIS A 109 -6.84 22.49 -14.20
CA HIS A 109 -5.83 21.51 -13.89
C HIS A 109 -6.32 20.90 -12.57
N PRO A 110 -7.11 19.81 -12.59
CA PRO A 110 -7.45 19.17 -11.34
C PRO A 110 -6.14 18.80 -10.67
N ALA A 111 -6.01 19.21 -9.42
CA ALA A 111 -5.03 18.69 -8.50
C ALA A 111 -4.83 17.19 -8.76
N TYR A 112 -3.58 16.75 -8.90
CA TYR A 112 -3.30 15.34 -9.16
C TYR A 112 -3.74 14.51 -7.94
N ASP A 113 -5.00 14.08 -7.97
CA ASP A 113 -5.64 13.19 -7.01
C ASP A 113 -5.36 11.77 -7.49
N HIS A 114 -4.42 11.10 -6.83
CA HIS A 114 -4.01 9.75 -7.20
C HIS A 114 -5.12 8.72 -6.98
N CYS A 115 -6.11 8.98 -6.12
CA CYS A 115 -7.27 8.10 -5.99
C CYS A 115 -8.14 8.12 -7.26
N VAL A 116 -8.15 9.25 -7.99
CA VAL A 116 -8.91 9.42 -9.24
C VAL A 116 -8.05 9.10 -10.47
N SER A 117 -6.80 9.56 -10.48
CA SER A 117 -5.90 9.50 -11.63
C SER A 117 -4.98 8.28 -11.61
N GLY A 118 -5.00 7.50 -10.53
CA GLY A 118 -4.05 6.43 -10.25
C GLY A 118 -2.73 6.96 -9.68
N TYR A 119 -1.84 6.04 -9.27
CA TYR A 119 -0.48 6.36 -8.83
C TYR A 119 0.47 6.54 -10.01
N MET A 120 1.46 7.42 -9.86
CA MET A 120 2.61 7.48 -10.77
C MET A 120 3.56 6.31 -10.47
N PRO A 121 4.27 5.76 -11.48
CA PRO A 121 5.29 4.76 -11.25
C PRO A 121 6.35 5.26 -10.25
N HIS A 122 6.64 4.45 -9.24
CA HIS A 122 7.66 4.71 -8.25
C HIS A 122 9.05 4.68 -8.91
N PRO A 123 10.01 5.56 -8.54
CA PRO A 123 11.33 5.58 -9.17
C PRO A 123 12.07 4.23 -9.14
N SER A 124 11.85 3.43 -8.08
CA SER A 124 12.46 2.11 -7.95
C SER A 124 11.91 1.06 -8.93
N ASP A 125 10.80 1.30 -9.64
CA ASP A 125 10.34 0.43 -10.74
C ASP A 125 11.34 0.37 -11.90
N SER A 126 12.26 1.34 -11.97
CA SER A 126 13.35 1.35 -12.93
C SER A 126 14.68 0.81 -12.38
N ASP A 127 14.72 0.35 -11.12
CA ASP A 127 15.94 -0.19 -10.51
C ASP A 127 16.34 -1.51 -11.19
N PRO A 128 17.50 -1.59 -11.87
CA PRO A 128 17.94 -2.82 -12.54
C PRO A 128 18.20 -3.98 -11.57
N ASN A 129 18.24 -3.74 -10.26
CA ASN A 129 18.42 -4.76 -9.24
C ASN A 129 17.11 -5.32 -8.69
N MET A 130 15.97 -4.68 -8.99
CA MET A 130 14.66 -5.21 -8.63
C MET A 130 14.36 -6.42 -9.51
N LYS A 131 14.04 -7.55 -8.88
CA LYS A 131 13.81 -8.83 -9.57
C LYS A 131 12.32 -9.13 -9.65
N ASP A 132 11.94 -9.89 -10.66
CA ASP A 132 10.60 -10.48 -10.71
C ASP A 132 10.48 -11.62 -9.69
N GLY A 133 9.27 -11.80 -9.16
CA GLY A 133 8.92 -12.86 -8.21
C GLY A 133 9.22 -12.52 -6.74
N PRO A 134 9.16 -13.53 -5.84
CA PRO A 134 9.33 -13.31 -4.41
C PRO A 134 10.77 -12.99 -4.03
N ALA A 135 10.94 -12.14 -3.01
CA ALA A 135 12.20 -12.06 -2.27
C ALA A 135 12.17 -13.06 -1.11
N GLU A 136 13.28 -13.77 -0.88
CA GLU A 136 13.39 -14.72 0.24
C GLU A 136 13.71 -13.98 1.54
N PHE A 137 12.99 -14.35 2.60
CA PHE A 137 13.19 -13.82 3.94
C PHE A 137 13.53 -14.93 4.92
N TYR A 138 14.63 -14.74 5.66
CA TYR A 138 15.14 -15.64 6.68
C TYR A 138 15.19 -14.90 8.02
N PRO A 139 14.73 -15.51 9.14
CA PRO A 139 14.87 -14.89 10.45
C PRO A 139 16.34 -14.61 10.79
N PRO A 140 16.64 -13.55 11.56
CA PRO A 140 17.99 -13.26 11.98
C PRO A 140 18.67 -14.47 12.63
N GLY A 141 19.82 -14.88 12.09
CA GLY A 141 20.59 -16.02 12.59
C GLY A 141 20.10 -17.40 12.16
N ASN A 142 19.10 -17.52 11.29
CA ASN A 142 18.63 -18.80 10.79
C ASN A 142 18.35 -18.80 9.28
N ASN A 143 19.27 -19.40 8.51
CA ASN A 143 19.19 -19.48 7.05
C ASN A 143 18.65 -20.83 6.56
N SER A 144 17.90 -21.57 7.40
CA SER A 144 17.36 -22.86 6.99
C SER A 144 16.31 -22.68 5.89
N PRO A 145 16.43 -23.39 4.74
CA PRO A 145 15.41 -23.37 3.69
C PRO A 145 14.03 -23.86 4.15
N ASP A 146 13.94 -24.60 5.25
CA ASP A 146 12.67 -25.13 5.77
C ASP A 146 11.81 -24.05 6.44
N ILE A 147 12.43 -22.93 6.84
CA ILE A 147 11.76 -21.80 7.49
C ILE A 147 11.76 -20.54 6.61
N VAL A 148 12.22 -20.64 5.35
CA VAL A 148 12.19 -19.52 4.42
C VAL A 148 10.75 -19.05 4.24
N ASP A 149 10.55 -17.75 4.38
CA ASP A 149 9.32 -17.07 4.01
C ASP A 149 9.59 -16.22 2.76
N THR A 150 8.54 -15.70 2.13
CA THR A 150 8.67 -14.87 0.93
C THR A 150 7.99 -13.53 1.11
N THR A 151 8.69 -12.45 0.81
CA THR A 151 8.13 -11.10 0.74
C THR A 151 7.99 -10.63 -0.70
N VAL A 152 7.26 -9.54 -0.92
CA VAL A 152 7.50 -8.68 -2.09
C VAL A 152 8.96 -8.19 -2.10
N GLN A 153 9.41 -7.65 -3.24
CA GLN A 153 10.76 -7.10 -3.36
C GLN A 153 11.02 -6.01 -2.31
N PRO A 154 12.27 -5.90 -1.78
CA PRO A 154 12.59 -4.97 -0.70
C PRO A 154 12.18 -3.52 -0.95
N GLN A 155 12.29 -3.04 -2.19
CA GLN A 155 11.91 -1.67 -2.56
C GLN A 155 10.41 -1.42 -2.37
N VAL A 156 9.56 -2.41 -2.63
CA VAL A 156 8.11 -2.34 -2.39
C VAL A 156 7.84 -2.36 -0.88
N LEU A 157 8.54 -3.23 -0.16
CA LEU A 157 8.40 -3.38 1.29
C LEU A 157 8.74 -2.09 2.01
N ASP A 158 9.90 -1.50 1.72
CA ASP A 158 10.36 -0.23 2.29
C ASP A 158 9.33 0.88 2.03
N TRP A 159 8.83 0.99 0.79
CA TRP A 159 7.80 1.97 0.46
C TRP A 159 6.50 1.74 1.25
N MET A 160 6.03 0.50 1.41
CA MET A 160 4.82 0.21 2.19
C MET A 160 5.00 0.60 3.66
N TYR A 161 6.16 0.31 4.26
CA TYR A 161 6.47 0.71 5.64
C TYR A 161 6.55 2.24 5.81
N GLU A 162 7.25 2.93 4.91
CA GLU A 162 7.32 4.40 4.88
C GLU A 162 5.93 5.03 4.73
N ASN A 163 5.03 4.35 4.02
CA ASN A 163 3.65 4.77 3.82
C ASN A 163 2.65 4.18 4.81
N ARG A 164 3.12 3.44 5.83
CA ARG A 164 2.30 2.84 6.90
C ARG A 164 1.15 1.97 6.36
N TRP A 165 1.34 1.35 5.19
CA TRP A 165 0.32 0.50 4.56
C TRP A 165 -0.05 -0.71 5.42
N GLN A 166 0.91 -1.30 6.14
CA GLN A 166 0.66 -2.41 7.05
C GLN A 166 -0.29 -1.99 8.18
N ASP A 167 -0.03 -0.83 8.77
CA ASP A 167 -0.85 -0.31 9.86
C ASP A 167 -2.24 0.10 9.35
N ALA A 168 -2.32 0.78 8.21
CA ALA A 168 -3.60 1.15 7.61
C ALA A 168 -4.45 -0.07 7.24
N HIS A 169 -3.84 -1.12 6.67
CA HIS A 169 -4.54 -2.38 6.43
C HIS A 169 -5.13 -3.00 7.72
N VAL A 170 -4.41 -2.91 8.85
CA VAL A 170 -4.93 -3.33 10.16
C VAL A 170 -6.09 -2.44 10.61
N GLU A 171 -5.96 -1.11 10.49
CA GLU A 171 -7.02 -0.17 10.89
C GLU A 171 -8.29 -0.31 10.04
N TRP A 172 -8.15 -0.53 8.73
CA TRP A 172 -9.26 -0.79 7.82
C TRP A 172 -10.09 -2.00 8.25
N HIS A 173 -9.43 -3.07 8.70
CA HIS A 173 -10.11 -4.22 9.29
C HIS A 173 -10.72 -3.90 10.66
N ALA A 174 -9.98 -3.17 11.50
CA ALA A 174 -10.41 -2.84 12.86
C ALA A 174 -11.63 -1.92 12.88
N ILE A 175 -11.75 -0.96 11.95
CA ILE A 175 -12.85 0.00 11.90
C ILE A 175 -14.19 -0.66 11.52
N ARG A 176 -14.13 -1.74 10.74
CA ARG A 176 -15.28 -2.61 10.45
C ARG A 176 -15.62 -3.54 11.61
N ALA A 177 -14.77 -3.65 12.62
CA ALA A 177 -15.00 -4.43 13.83
C ALA A 177 -15.39 -3.58 15.04
N CYS A 178 -15.79 -2.32 14.85
CA CYS A 178 -16.12 -1.41 15.95
C CYS A 178 -17.32 -1.86 16.80
N ASN A 179 -18.28 -2.57 16.22
CA ASN A 179 -19.35 -3.23 16.99
C ASN A 179 -18.85 -4.30 17.98
N PHE A 180 -17.59 -4.75 17.82
CA PHE A 180 -16.91 -5.70 18.68
C PHE A 180 -15.68 -5.09 19.37
N GLY A 181 -15.60 -3.76 19.46
CA GLY A 181 -14.53 -3.04 20.14
C GLY A 181 -13.29 -2.74 19.30
N GLY A 182 -13.31 -3.02 17.98
CA GLY A 182 -12.22 -2.63 17.07
C GLY A 182 -10.92 -3.41 17.28
N ALA A 183 -11.02 -4.73 17.46
CA ALA A 183 -9.88 -5.59 17.75
C ALA A 183 -8.74 -5.39 16.73
N GLY A 184 -7.52 -5.23 17.23
CA GLY A 184 -6.31 -5.04 16.41
C GLY A 184 -5.92 -3.58 16.16
N SER A 185 -6.82 -2.61 16.42
CA SER A 185 -6.50 -1.19 16.23
C SER A 185 -5.34 -0.72 17.12
N LYS A 186 -4.39 0.00 16.53
CA LYS A 186 -3.25 0.63 17.16
C LYS A 186 -3.53 2.09 17.55
N VAL A 187 -4.42 2.76 16.82
CA VAL A 187 -4.78 4.18 17.07
C VAL A 187 -6.15 4.36 17.76
N GLY A 188 -6.86 3.27 18.06
CA GLY A 188 -8.21 3.33 18.59
C GLY A 188 -9.19 3.90 17.55
N ILE A 189 -9.13 3.38 16.32
CA ILE A 189 -9.81 3.90 15.13
C ILE A 189 -11.34 4.03 15.29
N CYS A 190 -11.94 3.24 16.18
CA CYS A 190 -13.37 3.34 16.49
C CYS A 190 -13.80 4.64 17.17
N LYS A 191 -12.86 5.52 17.58
CA LYS A 191 -13.16 6.87 18.07
C LYS A 191 -13.51 7.83 16.92
N PHE A 192 -13.03 7.56 15.70
CA PHE A 192 -13.29 8.34 14.49
C PHE A 192 -14.64 7.96 13.90
N LYS A 193 -15.73 8.38 14.56
CA LYS A 193 -17.11 7.96 14.22
C LYS A 193 -17.52 8.28 12.78
N GLN A 194 -16.94 9.32 12.19
CA GLN A 194 -17.14 9.72 10.80
C GLN A 194 -16.58 8.69 9.80
N LEU A 195 -15.60 7.87 10.21
CA LEU A 195 -15.01 6.84 9.37
C LEU A 195 -15.68 5.47 9.55
N VAL A 196 -16.38 5.22 10.67
CA VAL A 196 -16.97 3.91 10.96
C VAL A 196 -18.05 3.55 9.93
N PRO A 197 -17.84 2.50 9.11
CA PRO A 197 -18.79 2.15 8.08
C PRO A 197 -20.07 1.57 8.67
N LYS A 198 -21.21 1.81 8.00
CA LYS A 198 -22.50 1.23 8.40
C LYS A 198 -22.48 -0.30 8.33
N ASP A 199 -21.82 -0.82 7.30
CA ASP A 199 -21.60 -2.24 7.11
C ASP A 199 -20.39 -2.66 7.96
N GLN A 200 -20.64 -3.55 8.92
CA GLN A 200 -19.63 -4.03 9.86
C GLN A 200 -19.22 -5.46 9.50
N ASN A 201 -18.01 -5.84 9.92
CA ASN A 201 -17.32 -7.07 9.53
C ASN A 201 -18.22 -8.30 9.66
N CYS A 202 -18.48 -8.94 8.53
CA CYS A 202 -19.30 -10.14 8.41
C CYS A 202 -20.73 -10.00 8.98
N GLN A 203 -21.33 -8.81 8.84
CA GLN A 203 -22.72 -8.55 9.24
C GLN A 203 -23.67 -8.34 8.05
N SER A 204 -23.18 -7.87 6.91
CA SER A 204 -24.00 -7.55 5.73
C SER A 204 -23.27 -7.89 4.42
N ALA A 205 -24.03 -7.94 3.31
CA ALA A 205 -23.45 -8.02 1.98
C ALA A 205 -22.61 -6.78 1.64
N GLY A 206 -22.93 -5.62 2.21
CA GLY A 206 -22.17 -4.39 2.00
C GLY A 206 -20.73 -4.49 2.47
N ASP A 207 -20.48 -5.18 3.59
CA ASP A 207 -19.12 -5.45 4.10
C ASP A 207 -18.33 -6.33 3.13
N GLY A 208 -18.96 -7.40 2.62
CA GLY A 208 -18.37 -8.26 1.61
C GLY A 208 -17.98 -7.51 0.33
N TYR A 209 -18.81 -6.57 -0.10
CA TYR A 209 -18.50 -5.72 -1.25
C TYR A 209 -17.31 -4.80 -0.96
N GLN A 210 -17.29 -4.15 0.22
CA GLN A 210 -16.17 -3.29 0.61
C GLN A 210 -14.85 -4.05 0.70
N PHE A 211 -14.86 -5.30 1.21
CA PHE A 211 -13.70 -6.19 1.18
C PHE A 211 -13.15 -6.38 -0.22
N LEU A 212 -14.02 -6.67 -1.19
CA LEU A 212 -13.60 -6.84 -2.58
C LEU A 212 -13.00 -5.55 -3.17
N VAL A 213 -13.66 -4.41 -2.94
CA VAL A 213 -13.21 -3.11 -3.47
C VAL A 213 -11.88 -2.68 -2.84
N PHE A 214 -11.72 -2.82 -1.52
CA PHE A 214 -10.49 -2.43 -0.82
C PHE A 214 -9.28 -3.22 -1.28
N HIS A 215 -9.38 -4.55 -1.35
CA HIS A 215 -8.27 -5.38 -1.80
C HIS A 215 -7.95 -5.15 -3.29
N ARG A 216 -8.97 -4.89 -4.13
CA ARG A 216 -8.76 -4.46 -5.52
C ARG A 216 -8.02 -3.13 -5.59
N HIS A 217 -8.39 -2.15 -4.75
CA HIS A 217 -7.68 -0.87 -4.67
C HIS A 217 -6.20 -1.08 -4.36
N MET A 218 -5.87 -1.86 -3.33
CA MET A 218 -4.48 -2.14 -2.96
C MET A 218 -3.69 -2.78 -4.11
N ILE A 219 -4.27 -3.79 -4.78
CA ILE A 219 -3.64 -4.47 -5.93
C ILE A 219 -3.41 -3.48 -7.08
N GLN A 220 -4.42 -2.67 -7.43
CA GLN A 220 -4.31 -1.71 -8.53
C GLN A 220 -3.27 -0.63 -8.24
N ALA A 221 -3.24 -0.10 -7.02
CA ALA A 221 -2.28 0.90 -6.60
C ALA A 221 -0.84 0.38 -6.70
N LEU A 222 -0.54 -0.82 -6.20
CA LEU A 222 0.80 -1.39 -6.30
C LEU A 222 1.20 -1.73 -7.75
N LYS A 223 0.25 -2.17 -8.59
CA LYS A 223 0.50 -2.35 -10.03
C LYS A 223 0.79 -1.03 -10.76
N GLN A 224 0.21 0.09 -10.32
CA GLN A 224 0.47 1.41 -10.88
C GLN A 224 1.82 1.98 -10.41
N LEU A 225 2.20 1.72 -9.16
CA LEU A 225 3.51 2.09 -8.61
C LEU A 225 4.66 1.28 -9.23
N TRP A 226 4.47 -0.01 -9.50
CA TRP A 226 5.48 -0.87 -10.11
C TRP A 226 4.96 -1.60 -11.36
N PRO A 227 4.70 -0.89 -12.46
CA PRO A 227 4.14 -1.51 -13.66
C PRO A 227 5.06 -2.54 -14.31
N LYS A 228 6.40 -2.38 -14.22
CA LYS A 228 7.35 -3.37 -14.76
C LYS A 228 7.47 -4.61 -13.89
N HIS A 229 7.11 -4.49 -12.61
CA HIS A 229 7.11 -5.58 -11.64
C HIS A 229 5.69 -5.84 -11.09
N SER A 230 4.69 -5.69 -11.96
CA SER A 230 3.28 -5.84 -11.63
C SER A 230 2.89 -7.31 -11.42
N GLU A 231 3.72 -8.25 -11.87
CA GLU A 231 3.58 -9.68 -11.67
C GLU A 231 3.63 -10.05 -10.19
N GLN A 232 4.29 -9.28 -9.32
CA GLN A 232 4.26 -9.51 -7.87
C GLN A 232 2.84 -9.48 -7.33
N PHE A 233 2.00 -8.61 -7.88
CA PHE A 233 0.61 -8.37 -7.47
C PHE A 233 -0.41 -9.10 -8.34
N GLU A 234 0.05 -9.90 -9.31
CA GLU A 234 -0.81 -10.79 -10.07
C GLU A 234 -1.20 -12.01 -9.25
N GLY A 235 -2.49 -12.29 -9.21
CA GLY A 235 -3.05 -13.46 -8.54
C GLY A 235 -2.73 -14.77 -9.22
N PHE A 236 -2.97 -15.87 -8.51
CA PHE A 236 -3.10 -17.15 -9.19
C PHE A 236 -4.26 -17.10 -10.20
N THR A 237 -4.05 -17.70 -11.37
CA THR A 237 -5.10 -17.81 -12.40
C THR A 237 -6.15 -18.86 -12.06
N LYS A 238 -5.82 -19.77 -11.13
CA LYS A 238 -6.69 -20.82 -10.59
C LYS A 238 -6.36 -21.08 -9.13
N PHE A 239 -7.30 -21.66 -8.39
CA PHE A 239 -7.06 -22.09 -7.03
C PHE A 239 -5.94 -23.15 -7.01
N PRO A 240 -4.89 -23.00 -6.19
CA PRO A 240 -3.79 -23.96 -6.16
C PRO A 240 -4.29 -25.29 -5.57
N THR A 241 -4.10 -26.40 -6.29
CA THR A 241 -4.59 -27.73 -5.90
C THR A 241 -3.47 -28.73 -5.60
N LYS A 242 -2.24 -28.40 -5.98
CA LYS A 242 -1.03 -29.21 -5.76
C LYS A 242 0.20 -28.31 -5.56
N ALA A 243 1.28 -28.91 -5.05
CA ALA A 243 2.52 -28.18 -4.72
C ALA A 243 3.11 -27.42 -5.91
N GLU A 244 2.99 -27.95 -7.12
CA GLU A 244 3.56 -27.33 -8.32
C GLU A 244 2.86 -26.01 -8.72
N ASP A 245 1.64 -25.78 -8.22
CA ASP A 245 0.86 -24.58 -8.50
C ASP A 245 1.38 -23.34 -7.75
N VAL A 246 2.27 -23.52 -6.76
CA VAL A 246 2.84 -22.44 -5.95
C VAL A 246 4.35 -22.25 -6.19
N PRO A 247 4.93 -21.09 -5.80
CA PRO A 247 6.35 -20.82 -5.99
C PRO A 247 7.24 -21.91 -5.37
N PRO A 248 8.41 -22.21 -5.95
CA PRO A 248 9.31 -23.28 -5.50
C PRO A 248 9.59 -23.26 -3.99
N GLN A 249 9.76 -22.09 -3.40
CA GLN A 249 10.02 -21.88 -1.98
C GLN A 249 8.93 -22.48 -1.07
N TRP A 250 7.67 -22.53 -1.56
CA TRP A 250 6.50 -22.98 -0.81
C TRP A 250 6.15 -24.45 -1.01
N ARG A 251 6.80 -25.14 -1.94
CA ARG A 251 6.45 -26.53 -2.29
C ARG A 251 6.71 -27.51 -1.15
N SER A 252 7.78 -27.30 -0.38
CA SER A 252 8.11 -28.14 0.79
C SER A 252 7.13 -27.96 1.95
N ALA A 253 6.51 -26.79 2.09
CA ALA A 253 5.44 -26.54 3.05
C ALA A 253 4.05 -26.98 2.58
N TRP A 254 3.95 -27.54 1.37
CA TRP A 254 2.66 -27.94 0.84
C TRP A 254 1.98 -28.98 1.74
N LYS A 255 0.71 -28.72 2.01
CA LYS A 255 -0.23 -29.64 2.67
C LYS A 255 -1.46 -29.72 1.79
N ASN A 256 -2.07 -30.88 1.65
CA ASN A 256 -3.28 -31.00 0.86
C ASN A 256 -4.43 -30.20 1.50
N TRP A 257 -5.24 -29.56 0.66
CA TRP A 257 -6.49 -28.94 1.08
C TRP A 257 -7.49 -30.01 1.54
N ASP A 258 -8.38 -29.64 2.45
CA ASP A 258 -9.56 -30.45 2.70
C ASP A 258 -10.54 -30.37 1.50
N ALA A 259 -11.49 -31.31 1.48
CA ALA A 259 -12.45 -31.40 0.38
C ALA A 259 -13.32 -30.14 0.23
N ALA A 260 -13.62 -29.45 1.34
CA ALA A 260 -14.48 -28.27 1.34
C ALA A 260 -13.76 -27.05 0.75
N ALA A 261 -12.47 -26.88 1.04
CA ALA A 261 -11.62 -25.85 0.45
C ALA A 261 -11.41 -26.10 -1.06
N LEU A 262 -11.21 -27.36 -1.48
CA LEU A 262 -11.13 -27.70 -2.91
C LEU A 262 -12.45 -27.43 -3.65
N GLU A 263 -13.59 -27.76 -3.05
CA GLU A 263 -14.91 -27.46 -3.62
C GLU A 263 -15.12 -25.94 -3.74
N ALA A 264 -14.81 -25.18 -2.68
CA ALA A 264 -14.93 -23.73 -2.68
C ALA A 264 -14.00 -23.07 -3.71
N GLY A 265 -12.74 -23.52 -3.80
CA GLY A 265 -11.79 -23.07 -4.82
C GLY A 265 -12.31 -23.31 -6.24
N LYS A 266 -12.90 -24.49 -6.48
CA LYS A 266 -13.55 -24.81 -7.76
C LYS A 266 -14.75 -23.90 -8.06
N ILE A 267 -15.60 -23.60 -7.06
CA ILE A 267 -16.71 -22.65 -7.23
C ILE A 267 -16.17 -21.28 -7.65
N GLY A 268 -15.07 -20.81 -7.04
CA GLY A 268 -14.40 -19.56 -7.43
C GLY A 268 -13.87 -19.60 -8.86
N ASP A 269 -13.09 -20.62 -9.22
CA ASP A 269 -12.53 -20.78 -10.56
C ASP A 269 -13.61 -20.86 -11.66
N GLU A 270 -14.78 -21.38 -11.32
CA GLU A 270 -15.93 -21.61 -12.20
C GLU A 270 -17.12 -20.70 -11.86
N ILE A 271 -16.88 -19.53 -11.28
CA ILE A 271 -17.92 -18.63 -10.77
C ILE A 271 -18.88 -18.09 -11.85
N ASP A 272 -18.45 -18.11 -13.10
CA ASP A 272 -19.21 -17.74 -14.30
C ASP A 272 -20.21 -18.79 -14.76
N LYS A 273 -20.13 -20.03 -14.27
CA LYS A 273 -21.11 -21.06 -14.61
C LYS A 273 -22.49 -20.71 -14.02
N PRO A 274 -23.60 -20.95 -14.74
CA PRO A 274 -24.93 -20.56 -14.27
C PRO A 274 -25.27 -21.04 -12.86
N GLU A 275 -24.90 -22.26 -12.51
CA GLU A 275 -25.13 -22.85 -11.19
C GLU A 275 -24.34 -22.18 -10.07
N ASN A 276 -23.16 -21.63 -10.34
CA ASN A 276 -22.35 -20.90 -9.36
C ASN A 276 -22.73 -19.43 -9.30
N LEU A 277 -23.00 -18.82 -10.47
CA LEU A 277 -23.45 -17.44 -10.60
C LEU A 277 -24.79 -17.19 -9.89
N ALA A 278 -25.67 -18.19 -9.86
CA ALA A 278 -26.96 -18.14 -9.17
C ALA A 278 -26.86 -18.29 -7.64
N ARG A 279 -25.68 -18.67 -7.09
CA ARG A 279 -25.48 -18.80 -5.63
C ARG A 279 -25.41 -17.45 -4.93
N PHE A 280 -24.96 -16.42 -5.64
CA PHE A 280 -24.73 -15.08 -5.11
C PHE A 280 -25.60 -14.09 -5.87
N LYS A 281 -26.48 -13.42 -5.13
CA LYS A 281 -27.39 -12.41 -5.68
C LYS A 281 -26.63 -11.24 -6.30
N ASP A 282 -25.63 -10.75 -5.58
CA ASP A 282 -24.81 -9.60 -5.94
C ASP A 282 -23.35 -9.79 -5.49
N GLU A 283 -22.53 -8.78 -5.80
CA GLU A 283 -21.10 -8.75 -5.48
C GLU A 283 -20.85 -8.80 -3.97
N GLY A 284 -21.78 -8.25 -3.17
CA GLY A 284 -21.66 -8.23 -1.72
C GLY A 284 -21.86 -9.60 -1.10
N GLU A 285 -22.82 -10.39 -1.61
CA GLU A 285 -22.97 -11.79 -1.18
C GLU A 285 -21.75 -12.65 -1.57
N LEU A 286 -21.17 -12.43 -2.75
CA LEU A 286 -19.94 -13.11 -3.17
C LEU A 286 -18.78 -12.75 -2.24
N GLY A 287 -18.57 -11.46 -1.99
CA GLY A 287 -17.50 -10.97 -1.12
C GLY A 287 -17.64 -11.47 0.31
N PHE A 288 -18.87 -11.48 0.84
CA PHE A 288 -19.14 -12.03 2.18
C PHE A 288 -18.73 -13.50 2.27
N TRP A 289 -19.09 -14.30 1.27
CA TRP A 289 -18.71 -15.71 1.23
C TRP A 289 -17.19 -15.92 1.16
N LEU A 290 -16.48 -15.08 0.39
CA LEU A 290 -15.03 -15.15 0.27
C LEU A 290 -14.33 -14.74 1.58
N GLN A 291 -14.76 -13.65 2.21
CA GLN A 291 -14.14 -13.03 3.38
C GLN A 291 -14.42 -13.78 4.69
N CYS A 292 -15.68 -14.09 4.96
CA CYS A 292 -16.16 -14.37 6.30
C CYS A 292 -15.88 -15.80 6.78
N ASN A 293 -15.78 -16.00 8.09
CA ASN A 293 -15.37 -17.28 8.66
C ASN A 293 -16.31 -18.43 8.28
N VAL A 294 -15.74 -19.63 8.22
CA VAL A 294 -16.49 -20.88 8.01
C VAL A 294 -17.69 -20.95 8.96
N GLY A 295 -18.87 -21.21 8.41
CA GLY A 295 -20.11 -21.31 9.17
C GLY A 295 -20.82 -19.99 9.47
N GLN A 296 -20.23 -18.84 9.14
CA GLN A 296 -20.98 -17.58 9.11
C GLN A 296 -21.95 -17.60 7.92
N LYS A 297 -23.19 -17.17 8.18
CA LYS A 297 -24.24 -17.07 7.17
C LYS A 297 -24.74 -15.65 7.14
N LEU A 298 -24.77 -15.08 5.94
CA LEU A 298 -25.45 -13.83 5.70
C LEU A 298 -26.96 -14.00 5.93
N ALA A 299 -27.56 -13.13 6.73
CA ALA A 299 -29.00 -13.18 6.98
C ALA A 299 -29.78 -13.05 5.67
N GLY A 300 -30.67 -14.00 5.40
CA GLY A 300 -31.46 -14.04 4.16
C GLY A 300 -30.80 -14.78 2.99
N ALA A 301 -29.51 -15.12 3.07
CA ALA A 301 -28.86 -15.95 2.05
C ALA A 301 -29.27 -17.43 2.22
N THR A 302 -29.83 -18.01 1.17
CA THR A 302 -30.37 -19.39 1.19
C THR A 302 -29.41 -20.43 0.64
N ASN A 303 -28.51 -20.06 -0.28
CA ASN A 303 -27.68 -20.97 -1.06
C ASN A 303 -26.17 -20.67 -0.99
N MET A 304 -25.73 -19.97 0.07
CA MET A 304 -24.32 -19.61 0.25
C MET A 304 -23.50 -20.83 0.69
N PRO A 305 -22.38 -21.16 0.00
CA PRO A 305 -21.51 -22.26 0.40
C PRO A 305 -20.89 -22.03 1.79
N TRP A 306 -20.53 -23.13 2.46
CA TRP A 306 -20.20 -23.16 3.90
C TRP A 306 -18.84 -22.54 4.27
N VAL A 307 -17.93 -22.38 3.30
CA VAL A 307 -16.50 -22.11 3.56
C VAL A 307 -16.14 -20.65 3.32
N GLY A 308 -15.57 -20.02 4.34
CA GLY A 308 -14.80 -18.79 4.24
C GLY A 308 -13.41 -19.05 3.70
N LEU A 309 -13.15 -18.75 2.43
CA LEU A 309 -11.86 -19.06 1.81
C LEU A 309 -10.73 -18.16 2.32
N HIS A 310 -11.00 -16.87 2.57
CA HIS A 310 -9.98 -15.90 2.96
C HIS A 310 -9.15 -16.36 4.17
N PHE A 311 -9.79 -16.68 5.30
CA PHE A 311 -9.08 -17.14 6.51
C PHE A 311 -8.31 -18.45 6.28
N VAL A 312 -8.91 -19.38 5.53
CA VAL A 312 -8.30 -20.68 5.19
C VAL A 312 -7.05 -20.47 4.32
N LEU A 313 -7.11 -19.54 3.38
CA LEU A 313 -5.98 -19.15 2.54
C LEU A 313 -4.84 -18.57 3.38
N HIS A 314 -5.13 -17.66 4.31
CA HIS A 314 -4.12 -17.10 5.20
C HIS A 314 -3.48 -18.16 6.12
N ALA A 315 -4.29 -19.01 6.75
CA ALA A 315 -3.82 -20.04 7.68
C ALA A 315 -2.99 -21.13 6.98
N LYS A 316 -3.31 -21.47 5.72
CA LYS A 316 -2.62 -22.52 4.96
C LYS A 316 -1.12 -22.29 4.82
N TRP A 317 -0.73 -21.03 4.69
CA TRP A 317 0.63 -20.61 4.37
C TRP A 317 1.36 -20.04 5.58
N ALA A 318 0.84 -20.25 6.78
CA ALA A 318 1.58 -19.99 8.01
C ALA A 318 2.82 -20.90 8.07
N ARG A 319 4.01 -20.30 8.28
CA ARG A 319 5.27 -21.01 8.47
C ARG A 319 5.61 -21.10 9.97
N PRO A 320 5.60 -22.30 10.57
CA PRO A 320 6.14 -22.46 11.91
C PRO A 320 7.62 -22.05 11.95
N GLY A 321 8.01 -21.19 12.90
CA GLY A 321 9.40 -20.75 13.07
C GLY A 321 9.82 -19.51 12.26
N ASN A 322 8.96 -18.97 11.39
CA ASN A 322 9.18 -17.69 10.72
C ASN A 322 7.82 -17.02 10.41
N THR A 323 7.39 -16.11 11.28
CA THR A 323 6.07 -15.45 11.17
C THR A 323 6.18 -13.93 11.01
N THR A 324 7.39 -13.37 10.96
CA THR A 324 7.60 -11.91 10.89
C THR A 324 6.82 -11.30 9.73
N HIS A 325 6.97 -11.85 8.52
CA HIS A 325 6.23 -11.48 7.32
C HIS A 325 5.23 -12.57 6.91
N GLY A 326 4.80 -13.40 7.85
CA GLY A 326 3.94 -14.55 7.55
C GLY A 326 2.55 -14.12 7.07
N VAL A 327 1.97 -14.86 6.13
CA VAL A 327 0.61 -14.59 5.62
C VAL A 327 -0.44 -14.58 6.74
N ASN A 328 -0.23 -15.33 7.82
CA ASN A 328 -1.12 -15.37 8.98
C ASN A 328 -0.84 -14.28 10.03
N ASN A 329 0.18 -13.44 9.85
CA ASN A 329 0.47 -12.32 10.72
C ASN A 329 -0.31 -11.07 10.25
N THR A 330 -1.46 -10.79 10.84
CA THR A 330 -2.32 -9.66 10.43
C THR A 330 -1.60 -8.30 10.42
N ASN A 331 -0.52 -8.13 11.19
CA ASN A 331 0.24 -6.87 11.23
C ASN A 331 1.22 -6.70 10.06
N ALA A 332 1.50 -7.75 9.29
CA ALA A 332 2.56 -7.75 8.27
C ALA A 332 2.25 -8.70 7.10
N ASN A 333 1.03 -9.22 7.00
CA ASN A 333 0.67 -10.21 5.99
C ASN A 333 0.78 -9.67 4.57
N ILE A 334 0.54 -8.37 4.37
CA ILE A 334 0.70 -7.68 3.09
C ILE A 334 2.16 -7.60 2.62
N ASP A 335 3.12 -7.88 3.51
CA ASP A 335 4.54 -7.98 3.14
C ASP A 335 4.77 -9.26 2.33
N ASN A 336 3.97 -10.30 2.57
CA ASN A 336 4.18 -11.62 2.03
C ASN A 336 3.80 -11.70 0.55
N TYR A 337 4.67 -12.26 -0.27
CA TYR A 337 4.38 -12.48 -1.69
C TYR A 337 3.11 -13.33 -1.91
N MET A 338 2.89 -14.33 -1.04
CA MET A 338 1.75 -15.22 -1.14
C MET A 338 0.42 -14.52 -0.83
N PHE A 339 0.40 -13.48 0.01
CA PHE A 339 -0.79 -12.65 0.23
C PHE A 339 -1.35 -12.13 -1.10
N TRP A 340 -0.48 -11.54 -1.91
CA TRP A 340 -0.85 -10.97 -3.21
C TRP A 340 -1.31 -12.02 -4.22
N LYS A 341 -0.76 -13.23 -4.18
CA LYS A 341 -1.21 -14.33 -5.05
C LYS A 341 -2.62 -14.79 -4.74
N LEU A 342 -2.95 -14.83 -3.45
CA LEU A 342 -4.25 -15.25 -2.97
C LEU A 342 -5.29 -14.17 -3.20
N HIS A 343 -4.98 -12.92 -2.84
CA HIS A 343 -5.89 -11.80 -3.04
C HIS A 343 -6.09 -11.44 -4.51
N GLY A 344 -5.06 -11.58 -5.35
CA GLY A 344 -5.23 -11.47 -6.79
C GLY A 344 -6.10 -12.59 -7.38
N TRP A 345 -6.07 -13.81 -6.82
CA TRP A 345 -7.00 -14.87 -7.23
C TRP A 345 -8.45 -14.51 -6.84
N ILE A 346 -8.66 -14.02 -5.62
CA ILE A 346 -9.96 -13.50 -5.17
C ILE A 346 -10.46 -12.39 -6.12
N ASP A 347 -9.59 -11.46 -6.50
CA ASP A 347 -9.91 -10.38 -7.43
C ASP A 347 -10.28 -10.90 -8.83
N ASN A 348 -9.56 -11.90 -9.34
CA ASN A 348 -9.86 -12.58 -10.60
C ASN A 348 -11.24 -13.28 -10.56
N VAL A 349 -11.57 -13.96 -9.45
CA VAL A 349 -12.89 -14.56 -9.23
C VAL A 349 -13.97 -13.49 -9.29
N TRP A 350 -13.78 -12.39 -8.57
CA TRP A 350 -14.74 -11.29 -8.56
C TRP A 350 -14.91 -10.64 -9.94
N GLU A 351 -13.81 -10.40 -10.66
CA GLU A 351 -13.84 -9.87 -12.03
C GLU A 351 -14.61 -10.79 -12.99
N LYS A 352 -14.41 -12.11 -12.86
CA LYS A 352 -15.14 -13.11 -13.65
C LYS A 352 -16.65 -13.07 -13.33
N TYR A 353 -17.01 -12.97 -12.06
CA TYR A 353 -18.39 -12.81 -11.61
C TYR A 353 -19.03 -11.53 -12.18
N ARG A 354 -18.33 -10.40 -12.10
CA ARG A 354 -18.79 -9.11 -12.64
C ARG A 354 -19.13 -9.22 -14.12
N ARG A 355 -18.20 -9.75 -14.92
CA ARG A 355 -18.39 -9.94 -16.37
C ARG A 355 -19.56 -10.87 -16.67
N ALA A 356 -19.70 -11.97 -15.93
CA ALA A 356 -20.80 -12.91 -16.11
C ALA A 356 -22.18 -12.30 -15.77
N LYS A 357 -22.23 -11.31 -14.88
CA LYS A 357 -23.44 -10.52 -14.58
C LYS A 357 -23.64 -9.31 -15.51
N GLY A 358 -22.76 -9.09 -16.48
CA GLY A 358 -22.82 -7.95 -17.40
C GLY A 358 -22.32 -6.62 -16.82
N MET A 359 -21.63 -6.64 -15.69
CA MET A 359 -20.97 -5.47 -15.11
C MET A 359 -19.61 -5.23 -15.77
N LEU A 360 -19.23 -3.97 -15.95
CA LEU A 360 -17.98 -3.60 -16.61
C LEU A 360 -16.93 -3.14 -15.58
N PRO A 361 -15.63 -3.29 -15.89
CA PRO A 361 -14.56 -2.70 -15.08
C PRO A 361 -14.62 -1.17 -15.01
N THR A 362 -15.28 -0.55 -16.00
CA THR A 362 -15.38 0.90 -16.14
C THR A 362 -16.67 1.49 -15.57
N ASP A 363 -17.48 0.68 -14.87
CA ASP A 363 -18.71 1.15 -14.23
C ASP A 363 -18.41 2.29 -13.26
N GLN A 364 -19.19 3.37 -13.35
CA GLN A 364 -18.94 4.57 -12.54
C GLN A 364 -19.01 4.26 -11.04
N LYS A 365 -19.97 3.43 -10.61
CA LYS A 365 -20.08 2.98 -9.22
C LYS A 365 -18.78 2.34 -8.72
N LEU A 366 -18.18 1.42 -9.49
CA LEU A 366 -16.93 0.76 -9.09
C LEU A 366 -15.79 1.78 -8.99
N LYS A 367 -15.71 2.74 -9.93
CA LYS A 367 -14.70 3.81 -9.88
C LYS A 367 -14.86 4.67 -8.62
N ASP A 368 -16.08 5.09 -8.32
CA ASP A 368 -16.38 5.91 -7.16
C ASP A 368 -16.06 5.17 -5.85
N ASP A 369 -16.40 3.87 -5.78
CA ASP A 369 -16.11 3.04 -4.60
C ASP A 369 -14.61 2.77 -4.44
N LEU A 370 -13.85 2.57 -5.53
CA LEU A 370 -12.38 2.46 -5.48
C LEU A 370 -11.74 3.76 -4.99
N VAL A 371 -12.24 4.91 -5.46
CA VAL A 371 -11.81 6.24 -4.98
C VAL A 371 -12.11 6.39 -3.49
N ALA A 372 -13.28 5.97 -3.03
CA ALA A 372 -13.66 6.05 -1.62
C ALA A 372 -12.74 5.19 -0.73
N GLN A 373 -12.42 3.96 -1.17
CA GLN A 373 -11.49 3.08 -0.44
C GLN A 373 -10.06 3.62 -0.40
N CYS A 374 -9.60 4.22 -1.50
CA CYS A 374 -8.31 4.90 -1.54
C CYS A 374 -8.21 6.03 -0.49
N ARG A 375 -9.22 6.90 -0.45
CA ARG A 375 -9.26 8.02 0.50
C ARG A 375 -9.43 7.59 1.95
N GLU A 376 -10.17 6.51 2.19
CA GLU A 376 -10.28 5.89 3.52
C GLU A 376 -8.89 5.44 4.01
N MET A 377 -8.15 4.73 3.18
CA MET A 377 -6.79 4.27 3.50
C MET A 377 -5.81 5.43 3.72
N ASP A 378 -5.82 6.46 2.87
CA ASP A 378 -4.98 7.65 3.06
C ASP A 378 -5.28 8.37 4.38
N THR A 379 -6.57 8.45 4.74
CA THR A 379 -6.99 9.08 6.00
C THR A 379 -6.49 8.28 7.20
N GLU A 380 -6.59 6.96 7.15
CA GLU A 380 -6.04 6.07 8.19
C GLU A 380 -4.52 6.23 8.31
N ILE A 381 -3.79 6.25 7.17
CA ILE A 381 -2.36 6.51 7.13
C ILE A 381 -2.02 7.84 7.79
N LYS A 382 -2.80 8.90 7.51
CA LYS A 382 -2.60 10.23 8.10
C LYS A 382 -2.81 10.21 9.62
N ILE A 383 -3.89 9.59 10.10
CA ILE A 383 -4.14 9.40 11.54
C ILE A 383 -2.96 8.71 12.21
N ILE A 384 -2.44 7.64 11.59
CA ILE A 384 -1.32 6.86 12.11
C ILE A 384 -0.01 7.67 12.13
N LYS A 385 0.30 8.40 11.06
CA LYS A 385 1.57 9.15 10.91
C LYS A 385 1.60 10.39 11.77
N GLU A 386 0.47 11.09 11.90
CA GLU A 386 0.38 12.39 12.58
C GLU A 386 -0.21 12.28 13.99
N ASN A 387 -0.70 11.10 14.39
CA ASN A 387 -1.36 10.87 15.67
C ASN A 387 -2.51 11.86 15.90
N LEU A 388 -3.40 11.95 14.90
CA LEU A 388 -4.52 12.91 14.89
C LEU A 388 -5.60 12.55 15.92
N ASP A 389 -6.25 13.58 16.45
CA ASP A 389 -7.46 13.42 17.24
C ASP A 389 -8.71 13.38 16.33
N PRO A 390 -9.84 12.77 16.78
CA PRO A 390 -11.04 12.61 15.95
C PRO A 390 -11.62 13.91 15.37
N GLU A 391 -11.49 15.03 16.09
CA GLU A 391 -11.92 16.36 15.69
C GLU A 391 -11.11 16.96 14.53
N ASP A 392 -9.86 16.50 14.35
CA ASP A 392 -8.96 16.99 13.30
C ASP A 392 -9.15 16.25 11.97
N VAL A 393 -9.90 15.14 11.98
CA VAL A 393 -10.11 14.30 10.81
C VAL A 393 -11.42 14.67 10.11
N ARG A 394 -11.30 15.26 8.92
CA ARG A 394 -12.42 15.46 8.01
C ARG A 394 -12.88 14.15 7.39
N ASP A 395 -14.14 14.11 6.97
CA ASP A 395 -14.65 13.05 6.10
C ASP A 395 -13.83 13.03 4.79
N PRO A 396 -13.14 11.92 4.46
CA PRO A 396 -12.31 11.80 3.26
C PRO A 396 -13.07 12.12 1.96
N ASN A 397 -14.38 11.85 1.94
CA ASN A 397 -15.21 12.00 0.77
C ASN A 397 -15.91 13.37 0.69
N ALA A 398 -15.79 14.21 1.73
CA ALA A 398 -16.30 15.57 1.70
C ALA A 398 -15.55 16.42 0.66
N PRO A 399 -16.23 17.35 -0.04
CA PRO A 399 -15.55 18.26 -0.97
C PRO A 399 -14.50 19.11 -0.25
N LEU A 400 -13.47 19.52 -0.99
CA LEU A 400 -12.54 20.54 -0.50
C LEU A 400 -13.25 21.89 -0.36
N PRO A 401 -12.79 22.78 0.54
CA PRO A 401 -13.28 24.14 0.58
C PRO A 401 -13.04 24.85 -0.75
N ASP A 402 -13.96 25.73 -1.14
CA ASP A 402 -13.73 26.67 -2.24
C ASP A 402 -12.70 27.72 -1.76
N GLU A 403 -11.56 27.78 -2.44
CA GLU A 403 -10.43 28.63 -2.06
C GLU A 403 -9.99 29.51 -3.22
N SER A 404 -9.46 30.69 -2.92
CA SER A 404 -8.97 31.64 -3.92
C SER A 404 -7.64 32.27 -3.51
N GLY A 405 -7.05 33.07 -4.40
CA GLY A 405 -5.84 33.84 -4.11
C GLY A 405 -4.57 33.29 -4.77
N TYR A 406 -3.48 34.04 -4.63
CA TYR A 406 -2.28 33.87 -5.47
C TYR A 406 -1.68 32.47 -5.40
N PHE A 407 -1.62 31.87 -4.21
CA PHE A 407 -1.11 30.50 -4.08
C PHE A 407 -2.01 29.51 -4.83
N HIS A 408 -3.32 29.52 -4.54
CA HIS A 408 -4.28 28.59 -5.13
C HIS A 408 -4.34 28.73 -6.66
N GLU A 409 -4.33 29.96 -7.18
CA GLU A 409 -4.53 30.23 -8.61
C GLU A 409 -3.26 30.20 -9.46
N LYS A 410 -2.07 30.40 -8.85
CA LYS A 410 -0.81 30.56 -9.61
C LYS A 410 0.31 29.63 -9.17
N VAL A 411 0.43 29.33 -7.87
CA VAL A 411 1.53 28.49 -7.36
C VAL A 411 1.15 27.01 -7.38
N ARG A 412 -0.01 26.66 -6.81
CA ARG A 412 -0.48 25.27 -6.77
C ARG A 412 -0.52 24.60 -8.15
N PRO A 413 -0.99 25.25 -9.24
CA PRO A 413 -0.95 24.66 -10.58
C PRO A 413 0.47 24.33 -11.06
N ILE A 414 1.49 25.03 -10.59
CA ILE A 414 2.89 24.71 -10.90
C ILE A 414 3.27 23.38 -10.24
N PHE A 415 2.87 23.16 -8.99
CA PHE A 415 3.17 21.92 -8.27
C PHE A 415 2.41 20.71 -8.81
N GLU A 416 1.16 20.90 -9.21
CA GLU A 416 0.28 19.84 -9.69
C GLU A 416 0.38 19.59 -11.20
N SER A 417 1.17 20.40 -11.91
CA SER A 417 1.41 20.22 -13.34
C SER A 417 2.06 18.88 -13.66
N ALA A 418 1.46 18.14 -14.59
CA ALA A 418 2.02 16.91 -15.14
C ALA A 418 3.39 17.11 -15.84
N THR A 419 3.74 18.35 -16.21
CA THR A 419 5.07 18.68 -16.74
C THR A 419 6.11 18.82 -15.64
N ASN A 420 5.73 19.43 -14.51
CA ASN A 420 6.66 19.70 -13.42
C ASN A 420 6.81 18.53 -12.47
N LEU A 421 5.84 17.60 -12.40
CA LEU A 421 5.87 16.36 -11.63
C LEU A 421 6.20 16.54 -10.12
N CYS A 422 6.01 17.74 -9.55
CA CYS A 422 6.30 17.96 -8.14
C CYS A 422 5.36 17.13 -7.26
N SER A 423 4.06 17.15 -7.55
CA SER A 423 3.07 16.29 -6.87
C SER A 423 3.27 14.80 -7.14
N GLY A 424 3.98 14.40 -8.21
CA GLY A 424 4.30 12.99 -8.47
C GLY A 424 5.25 12.38 -7.43
N CYS A 425 6.13 13.19 -6.85
CA CYS A 425 7.02 12.78 -5.75
C CYS A 425 6.55 13.28 -4.37
N HIS A 426 5.67 14.28 -4.34
CA HIS A 426 5.17 14.95 -3.14
C HIS A 426 3.64 14.92 -3.10
N ALA A 427 3.05 13.75 -3.39
CA ALA A 427 1.62 13.54 -3.28
C ALA A 427 1.20 13.41 -1.81
N GLU A 428 -0.09 13.49 -1.54
CA GLU A 428 -0.68 13.18 -0.23
C GLU A 428 -0.35 11.76 0.25
N SER A 429 -0.47 10.75 -0.63
CA SER A 429 -0.22 9.33 -0.32
C SER A 429 1.23 8.88 -0.42
N GLY A 430 2.13 9.77 -0.85
CA GLY A 430 3.56 9.50 -0.96
C GLY A 430 4.38 10.77 -0.78
N PRO A 431 4.30 11.44 0.39
CA PRO A 431 4.95 12.73 0.60
C PRO A 431 6.43 12.53 0.84
N ASN A 432 7.23 12.40 -0.23
CA ASN A 432 8.67 12.22 -0.10
C ASN A 432 9.25 13.36 0.77
N ALA A 433 10.13 13.00 1.71
CA ALA A 433 10.68 13.89 2.72
C ALA A 433 9.62 14.57 3.64
N GLY A 434 8.43 13.98 3.77
CA GLY A 434 7.33 14.51 4.57
C GLY A 434 6.70 15.77 3.97
N LEU A 435 6.79 15.96 2.65
CA LEU A 435 6.27 17.12 1.94
C LEU A 435 5.14 16.71 0.99
N SER A 436 3.97 17.35 1.13
CA SER A 436 2.83 17.24 0.21
C SER A 436 2.62 18.57 -0.51
N LEU A 437 2.62 18.54 -1.86
CA LEU A 437 2.52 19.73 -2.71
C LEU A 437 1.24 19.77 -3.56
N GLY A 438 0.36 18.79 -3.39
CA GLY A 438 -0.88 18.70 -4.14
C GLY A 438 -1.73 17.52 -3.72
N GLY A 439 -2.72 17.20 -4.57
CA GLY A 439 -3.68 16.13 -4.31
C GLY A 439 -4.93 16.66 -3.61
N ARG A 440 -5.58 15.85 -2.77
CA ARG A 440 -6.83 16.24 -2.10
C ARG A 440 -6.59 17.00 -0.80
N LEU A 441 -5.60 17.89 -0.82
CA LEU A 441 -5.35 18.88 0.23
C LEU A 441 -5.91 20.24 -0.17
N SER A 442 -6.45 20.98 0.78
CA SER A 442 -6.72 22.40 0.57
C SER A 442 -5.41 23.16 0.34
N SER A 443 -5.46 24.23 -0.45
CA SER A 443 -4.36 25.15 -0.62
C SER A 443 -3.90 25.72 0.72
N ARG A 444 -4.81 25.89 1.69
CA ARG A 444 -4.45 26.27 3.06
C ARG A 444 -3.54 25.24 3.73
N GLU A 445 -3.94 23.97 3.71
CA GLU A 445 -3.14 22.88 4.28
C GLU A 445 -1.76 22.77 3.62
N ILE A 446 -1.68 22.92 2.29
CA ILE A 446 -0.39 22.90 1.59
C ILE A 446 0.50 24.07 2.04
N VAL A 447 -0.06 25.29 2.13
CA VAL A 447 0.72 26.47 2.59
C VAL A 447 1.18 26.30 4.04
N ASP A 448 0.33 25.78 4.92
CA ASP A 448 0.68 25.53 6.32
C ASP A 448 1.78 24.47 6.47
N GLY A 449 1.80 23.45 5.60
CA GLY A 449 2.86 22.46 5.51
C GLY A 449 4.19 22.99 4.92
N LEU A 450 4.18 24.17 4.31
CA LEU A 450 5.36 24.77 3.65
C LEU A 450 5.98 25.90 4.47
N VAL A 451 5.15 26.80 4.97
CA VAL A 451 5.61 28.08 5.52
C VAL A 451 6.22 27.87 6.90
N ASN A 452 7.48 28.28 7.04
CA ASN A 452 8.27 28.16 8.26
C ASN A 452 8.53 26.73 8.77
N VAL A 453 8.24 25.70 7.96
CA VAL A 453 8.48 24.30 8.30
C VAL A 453 9.93 23.92 7.98
N ALA A 454 10.58 23.17 8.88
CA ALA A 454 11.96 22.71 8.67
C ALA A 454 12.03 21.69 7.51
N SER A 455 13.04 21.82 6.64
CA SER A 455 13.21 20.89 5.52
C SER A 455 14.00 19.65 5.95
N ARG A 456 13.42 18.44 5.78
CA ARG A 456 14.14 17.17 6.08
C ARG A 456 15.36 16.93 5.18
N GLY A 457 15.34 17.47 3.96
CA GLY A 457 16.42 17.37 2.98
C GLY A 457 17.22 18.67 2.78
N GLY A 458 16.97 19.69 3.60
CA GLY A 458 17.59 21.01 3.48
C GLY A 458 18.51 21.40 4.63
N GLY A 459 18.91 20.45 5.49
CA GLY A 459 19.83 20.73 6.59
C GLY A 459 19.33 21.82 7.54
N GLN A 460 19.91 23.01 7.47
CA GLN A 460 19.52 24.19 8.25
C GLN A 460 18.35 25.00 7.66
N PHE A 461 17.96 24.73 6.41
CA PHE A 461 16.93 25.50 5.70
C PHE A 461 15.51 25.11 6.11
N LYS A 462 14.59 26.06 5.96
CA LYS A 462 13.14 25.84 5.99
C LYS A 462 12.61 25.64 4.57
N LEU A 463 11.47 24.97 4.43
CA LEU A 463 10.81 24.73 3.14
C LEU A 463 10.48 26.06 2.44
N VAL A 464 9.76 26.95 3.12
CA VAL A 464 9.50 28.32 2.69
C VAL A 464 9.76 29.29 3.84
N VAL A 465 10.56 30.33 3.58
CA VAL A 465 10.80 31.48 4.47
C VAL A 465 10.06 32.69 3.89
N PRO A 466 8.96 33.15 4.52
CA PRO A 466 8.22 34.32 4.07
C PRO A 466 9.13 35.54 3.86
N GLY A 467 9.05 36.14 2.67
CA GLY A 467 9.83 37.31 2.29
C GLY A 467 11.24 37.01 1.78
N ASP A 468 11.72 35.77 1.85
CA ASP A 468 13.10 35.41 1.52
C ASP A 468 13.19 34.15 0.62
N PRO A 469 13.06 34.33 -0.71
CA PRO A 469 13.18 33.23 -1.66
C PRO A 469 14.57 32.57 -1.65
N ASP A 470 15.63 33.32 -1.39
CA ASP A 470 17.00 32.81 -1.44
C ASP A 470 17.36 31.94 -0.22
N HIS A 471 16.55 32.00 0.85
CA HIS A 471 16.62 31.09 2.00
C HIS A 471 15.45 30.09 2.06
N SER A 472 14.66 29.98 0.99
CA SER A 472 13.54 29.03 0.91
C SER A 472 13.96 27.76 0.15
N TRP A 473 14.09 26.63 0.86
CA TRP A 473 14.61 25.39 0.30
C TRP A 473 13.83 24.90 -0.91
N LEU A 474 12.50 25.03 -0.89
CA LEU A 474 11.63 24.64 -2.00
C LEU A 474 12.00 25.37 -3.30
N TYR A 475 12.20 26.69 -3.22
CA TYR A 475 12.58 27.50 -4.37
C TYR A 475 14.01 27.17 -4.85
N LEU A 476 14.95 27.02 -3.92
CA LEU A 476 16.34 26.66 -4.24
C LEU A 476 16.43 25.31 -4.97
N LYS A 477 15.61 24.33 -4.56
CA LYS A 477 15.53 23.01 -5.20
C LYS A 477 14.86 23.07 -6.57
N ALA A 478 13.73 23.77 -6.68
CA ALA A 478 13.01 23.92 -7.96
C ALA A 478 13.81 24.71 -9.00
N SER A 479 14.67 25.62 -8.57
CA SER A 479 15.51 26.47 -9.45
C SER A 479 16.93 25.94 -9.69
N ASP A 480 17.26 24.74 -9.19
CA ASP A 480 18.62 24.15 -9.25
C ASP A 480 19.73 25.05 -8.64
N LYS A 481 19.38 25.79 -7.59
CA LYS A 481 20.31 26.65 -6.82
C LYS A 481 20.74 26.04 -5.49
N ALA A 482 20.09 24.95 -5.06
CA ALA A 482 20.33 24.31 -3.77
C ALA A 482 21.80 23.89 -3.55
N GLY A 483 22.50 23.47 -4.60
CA GLY A 483 23.93 23.10 -4.52
C GLY A 483 24.86 24.26 -4.15
N ALA A 484 24.50 25.50 -4.53
CA ALA A 484 25.28 26.70 -4.24
C ALA A 484 24.85 27.41 -2.95
N ALA A 485 23.72 27.02 -2.36
CA ALA A 485 23.12 27.71 -1.21
C ALA A 485 23.86 27.45 0.13
N GLY A 486 24.90 26.62 0.15
CA GLY A 486 25.66 26.34 1.37
C GLY A 486 24.88 25.52 2.40
N CYS A 487 24.12 24.52 1.94
CA CYS A 487 23.43 23.58 2.84
C CYS A 487 24.43 22.90 3.78
N GLN A 488 24.12 22.93 5.08
CA GLN A 488 24.84 22.27 6.15
C GLN A 488 23.92 21.27 6.85
N GLN A 489 24.36 20.02 6.92
CA GLN A 489 23.62 18.97 7.61
C GLN A 489 23.39 19.37 9.07
N SER A 490 22.17 19.14 9.56
CA SER A 490 21.82 19.34 10.97
C SER A 490 21.66 18.00 11.69
N SER A 491 21.44 18.03 13.00
CA SER A 491 21.18 16.81 13.78
C SER A 491 19.88 16.10 13.36
N THR A 492 18.98 16.78 12.65
CA THR A 492 17.64 16.28 12.31
C THR A 492 17.35 16.28 10.81
N ALA A 493 18.26 16.75 9.95
CA ALA A 493 18.03 16.84 8.51
C ALA A 493 19.33 16.69 7.70
N GLN A 494 19.22 15.97 6.58
CA GLN A 494 20.30 15.82 5.59
C GLN A 494 20.32 17.01 4.62
N CYS A 495 21.42 17.15 3.88
CA CYS A 495 21.55 18.11 2.78
C CYS A 495 21.48 17.40 1.43
N ILE A 496 20.30 17.42 0.82
CA ILE A 496 20.02 16.76 -0.47
C ILE A 496 19.84 17.84 -1.54
N SER A 497 20.93 18.30 -2.13
CA SER A 497 20.97 19.49 -2.99
C SER A 497 20.55 19.29 -4.46
N GLY A 498 20.18 18.08 -4.88
CA GLY A 498 19.77 17.84 -6.27
C GLY A 498 18.49 18.61 -6.65
N VAL A 499 18.30 18.93 -7.93
CA VAL A 499 17.09 19.62 -8.42
C VAL A 499 15.79 18.86 -8.07
N MET A 500 14.69 19.58 -7.88
CA MET A 500 13.36 19.02 -7.63
C MET A 500 12.35 19.42 -8.72
N PRO A 501 11.62 18.44 -9.31
CA PRO A 501 11.85 17.00 -9.20
C PRO A 501 13.23 16.60 -9.78
N PRO A 502 13.75 15.41 -9.45
CA PRO A 502 14.96 14.89 -10.07
C PRO A 502 14.81 14.79 -11.60
N SER A 503 15.76 15.36 -12.34
CA SER A 503 15.75 15.39 -13.80
C SER A 503 17.19 15.42 -14.33
N THR A 504 17.46 14.72 -15.43
CA THR A 504 18.76 14.74 -16.12
C THR A 504 18.96 15.98 -17.00
N GLY A 505 17.88 16.74 -17.27
CA GLY A 505 17.88 17.93 -18.13
C GLY A 505 17.87 19.27 -17.38
N GLY A 506 18.01 19.26 -16.05
CA GLY A 506 17.85 20.46 -15.21
C GLY A 506 16.40 20.67 -14.72
N PRO A 507 16.07 21.88 -14.20
CA PRO A 507 14.73 22.21 -13.70
C PRO A 507 13.61 21.89 -14.68
N THR A 508 12.58 21.18 -14.22
CA THR A 508 11.34 21.00 -14.99
C THR A 508 10.47 22.26 -14.93
N VAL A 509 10.57 23.03 -13.84
CA VAL A 509 9.85 24.29 -13.65
C VAL A 509 10.48 25.38 -14.50
N SER A 510 9.69 25.97 -15.41
CA SER A 510 10.18 27.01 -16.32
C SER A 510 10.58 28.31 -15.59
N PRO A 511 11.43 29.17 -16.19
CA PRO A 511 11.80 30.45 -15.59
C PRO A 511 10.60 31.34 -15.22
N ALA A 512 9.54 31.34 -16.03
CA ALA A 512 8.33 32.11 -15.76
C ALA A 512 7.56 31.57 -14.53
N GLN A 513 7.49 30.25 -14.39
CA GLN A 513 6.87 29.60 -13.23
C GLN A 513 7.73 29.79 -11.96
N LEU A 514 9.06 29.73 -12.08
CA LEU A 514 9.96 30.04 -10.98
C LEU A 514 9.79 31.48 -10.51
N GLU A 515 9.52 32.43 -11.39
CA GLU A 515 9.22 33.82 -11.01
C GLU A 515 7.89 33.95 -10.26
N ILE A 516 6.86 33.17 -10.63
CA ILE A 516 5.59 33.09 -9.88
C ILE A 516 5.84 32.57 -8.46
N LEU A 517 6.58 31.47 -8.33
CA LEU A 517 6.92 30.89 -7.03
C LEU A 517 7.76 31.87 -6.18
N ARG A 518 8.78 32.49 -6.78
CA ARG A 518 9.63 33.50 -6.14
C ARG A 518 8.81 34.69 -5.64
N LYS A 519 7.89 35.18 -6.47
CA LYS A 519 7.01 36.29 -6.13
C LYS A 519 6.11 35.95 -4.94
N TRP A 520 5.46 34.79 -4.95
CA TRP A 520 4.63 34.37 -3.81
C TRP A 520 5.42 34.34 -2.50
N ILE A 521 6.64 33.79 -2.51
CA ILE A 521 7.50 33.77 -1.32
C ILE A 521 7.89 35.20 -0.90
N ALA A 522 8.33 36.03 -1.84
CA ALA A 522 8.73 37.41 -1.58
C ALA A 522 7.58 38.27 -1.03
N ASP A 523 6.35 38.01 -1.46
CA ASP A 523 5.12 38.65 -0.96
C ASP A 523 4.71 38.15 0.45
N GLY A 524 5.53 37.32 1.10
CA GLY A 524 5.28 36.80 2.44
C GLY A 524 4.59 35.44 2.47
N ALA A 525 4.53 34.74 1.34
CA ALA A 525 3.89 33.42 1.21
C ALA A 525 2.44 33.38 1.75
N PRO A 526 1.55 34.32 1.36
CA PRO A 526 0.19 34.34 1.86
C PRO A 526 -0.56 33.06 1.50
N GLY A 527 -1.35 32.55 2.44
CA GLY A 527 -2.29 31.46 2.21
C GLY A 527 -3.47 31.89 1.32
N PRO A 528 -4.33 30.94 0.93
CA PRO A 528 -5.56 31.26 0.21
C PRO A 528 -6.56 32.02 1.10
N THR A 529 -7.55 32.64 0.45
CA THR A 529 -8.70 33.31 1.07
C THR A 529 -10.00 32.59 0.81
#